data_AF-A0A4Y7RU62-F1
#
_entry.id   AF-A0A4Y7RU62-F1
#
_cell.length_a   1.000
_cell.length_b   1.000
_cell.length_c   1.000
_cell.angle_alpha   90.00
_cell.angle_beta   90.00
_cell.angle_gamma   90.00
#
_symmetry.space_group_name_H-M   'P 1'
#
loop_
_entity.id
_entity.type
_entity.pdbx_description
1 polymer ?
#
loop_
_entity_poly.entity_id
_entity_poly.type
_entity_poly.pdbx_seq_one_letter_code
_entity_poly.pdbx_strand_id
1 'polypeptide(L)'
;MNIRDGEGNVVSLGSDEQGDKIYALSVKGERGMVHRLVESFQSIYNIPEDELNLVDSGVRDNLYLLAGRLLCGSRFLAPLGYSLAAAGIKKIYGRLAELVHDVKTVRSNLP
;
A
#
# COMPACT_ATOMS: atom_id res chain seq x y z
N MET A 1 -17.41 -10.45 -2.79
CA MET A 1 -16.95 -9.96 -4.11
C MET A 1 -16.10 -11.06 -4.73
N ASN A 2 -16.53 -11.63 -5.85
CA ASN A 2 -15.92 -12.82 -6.45
C ASN A 2 -14.90 -12.35 -7.51
N ILE A 3 -13.64 -12.16 -7.10
CA ILE A 3 -12.55 -11.81 -8.04
C ILE A 3 -12.25 -13.10 -8.81
N ARG A 4 -12.54 -13.10 -10.12
CA ARG A 4 -12.31 -14.25 -10.98
C ARG A 4 -10.83 -14.58 -11.05
N ASP A 5 -10.52 -15.88 -11.14
CA ASP A 5 -9.17 -16.44 -11.31
C ASP A 5 -8.36 -15.65 -12.35
N GLY A 6 -7.46 -14.77 -11.89
CA GLY A 6 -6.45 -14.11 -12.72
C GLY A 6 -6.36 -12.58 -12.65
N GLU A 7 -7.36 -11.88 -12.09
CA GLU A 7 -7.37 -10.39 -12.05
C GLU A 7 -6.87 -9.79 -10.74
N GLY A 8 -6.69 -10.61 -9.71
CA GLY A 8 -6.14 -10.18 -8.44
C GLY A 8 -6.22 -11.26 -7.38
N ASN A 9 -5.34 -11.20 -6.38
CA ASN A 9 -5.29 -12.13 -5.27
C ASN A 9 -5.51 -11.37 -3.95
N VAL A 10 -6.50 -11.80 -3.17
CA VAL A 10 -6.66 -11.38 -1.77
C VAL A 10 -5.99 -12.42 -0.89
N VAL A 11 -4.99 -12.01 -0.12
CA VAL A 11 -4.29 -12.86 0.83
C VAL A 11 -4.58 -12.33 2.23
N SER A 12 -5.12 -13.18 3.11
CA SER A 12 -5.23 -12.85 4.53
C SER A 12 -3.84 -12.83 5.15
N LEU A 13 -3.46 -11.72 5.76
CA LEU A 13 -2.18 -11.58 6.47
C LEU A 13 -2.29 -11.91 7.95
N GLY A 14 -3.51 -11.95 8.51
CA GLY A 14 -3.77 -12.28 9.92
C GLY A 14 -4.71 -11.26 10.55
N SER A 15 -4.56 -11.06 11.85
CA SER A 15 -5.27 -10.02 12.61
C SER A 15 -4.27 -9.09 13.29
N ASP A 16 -4.65 -7.84 13.45
CA ASP A 16 -3.91 -6.87 14.25
C ASP A 16 -4.14 -7.12 15.76
N GLU A 17 -3.49 -6.32 16.60
CA GLU A 17 -3.59 -6.39 18.07
C GLU A 17 -4.99 -6.06 18.62
N GLN A 18 -5.86 -5.45 17.80
CA GLN A 18 -7.24 -5.09 18.14
C GLN A 18 -8.26 -6.12 17.64
N GLY A 19 -7.79 -7.16 16.93
CA GLY A 19 -8.63 -8.21 16.34
C GLY A 19 -9.11 -7.89 14.92
N ASP A 20 -8.70 -6.76 14.34
CA ASP A 20 -9.05 -6.37 12.99
C ASP A 20 -8.32 -7.26 11.98
N LYS A 21 -9.05 -7.82 11.02
CA LYS A 21 -8.47 -8.73 10.01
C LYS A 21 -7.72 -7.94 8.94
N ILE A 22 -6.46 -8.29 8.73
CA ILE A 22 -5.56 -7.65 7.77
C ILE A 22 -5.53 -8.46 6.47
N TYR A 23 -5.73 -7.79 5.34
CA TYR A 23 -5.71 -8.40 4.01
C TYR A 23 -4.73 -7.67 3.10
N ALA A 24 -3.96 -8.42 2.31
CA ALA A 24 -3.21 -7.92 1.18
C ALA A 24 -4.00 -8.18 -0.11
N LEU A 25 -4.20 -7.13 -0.90
CA LEU A 25 -4.84 -7.22 -2.21
C LEU A 25 -3.79 -6.95 -3.28
N SER A 26 -3.58 -7.92 -4.17
CA SER A 26 -2.88 -7.73 -5.44
C SER A 26 -3.93 -7.58 -6.54
N VAL A 27 -3.85 -6.54 -7.36
CA VAL A 27 -4.73 -6.34 -8.51
C VAL A 27 -3.87 -6.30 -9.77
N LYS A 28 -4.20 -7.13 -10.76
CA LYS A 28 -3.54 -7.20 -12.06
C LYS A 28 -4.46 -6.54 -13.10
N GLY A 29 -4.11 -5.34 -13.55
CA GLY A 29 -4.87 -4.63 -14.59
C GLY A 29 -5.05 -3.14 -14.29
N GLU A 30 -6.27 -2.65 -14.50
CA GLU A 30 -6.62 -1.24 -14.43
C GLU A 30 -6.48 -0.67 -13.00
N ARG A 31 -5.59 0.32 -12.83
CA ARG A 31 -5.38 1.04 -11.56
C ARG A 31 -6.67 1.63 -10.96
N GLY A 32 -7.66 1.94 -11.80
CA GLY A 32 -8.97 2.44 -11.38
C GLY A 32 -9.80 1.42 -10.59
N MET A 33 -9.44 0.13 -10.56
CA MET A 33 -10.14 -0.86 -9.75
C MET A 33 -9.95 -0.61 -8.25
N VAL A 34 -8.75 -0.21 -7.82
CA VAL A 34 -8.47 0.07 -6.40
C VAL A 34 -9.25 1.29 -5.93
N HIS A 35 -9.29 2.36 -6.73
CA HIS A 35 -10.09 3.56 -6.45
C HIS A 35 -11.58 3.22 -6.31
N ARG A 36 -12.15 2.49 -7.27
CA ARG A 36 -13.56 2.08 -7.21
C ARG A 36 -13.89 1.21 -6.00
N LEU A 37 -12.97 0.33 -5.60
CA LEU A 37 -13.12 -0.50 -4.40
C LEU A 37 -13.19 0.35 -3.13
N VAL A 38 -12.31 1.35 -3.06
CA VAL A 38 -12.23 2.29 -1.94
C VAL A 38 -13.48 3.17 -1.88
N GLU A 39 -13.89 3.77 -3.00
CA GLU A 39 -15.12 4.57 -3.10
C GLU A 39 -16.35 3.74 -2.70
N SER A 40 -16.44 2.49 -3.17
CA SER A 40 -17.53 1.58 -2.79
C SER A 40 -17.52 1.29 -1.29
N PHE A 41 -16.35 1.10 -0.68
CA PHE A 41 -16.22 0.90 0.76
C PHE A 41 -16.69 2.14 1.54
N GLN A 42 -16.23 3.33 1.15
CA GLN A 42 -16.66 4.59 1.79
C GLN A 42 -18.18 4.76 1.71
N SER A 43 -18.78 4.48 0.55
CA SER A 43 -20.22 4.56 0.34
C SER A 43 -21.01 3.58 1.22
N ILE A 44 -20.50 2.36 1.45
CA ILE A 44 -21.17 1.37 2.32
C ILE A 44 -21.17 1.82 3.78
N TYR A 45 -20.06 2.42 4.23
CA TYR A 45 -19.87 2.80 5.64
C TYR A 45 -20.18 4.27 5.93
N ASN A 46 -20.67 5.03 4.94
CA ASN A 46 -20.92 6.48 5.06
C ASN A 46 -19.71 7.26 5.58
N ILE A 47 -18.51 6.84 5.19
CA ILE A 47 -17.27 7.52 5.55
C ILE A 47 -17.11 8.74 4.62
N PRO A 48 -16.96 9.96 5.15
CA PRO A 48 -16.69 11.15 4.35
C PRO A 48 -15.41 10.99 3.51
N GLU A 49 -15.41 11.50 2.26
CA GLU A 49 -14.26 11.36 1.35
C GLU A 49 -12.98 12.03 1.89
N ASP A 50 -13.11 13.02 2.77
CA ASP A 50 -12.02 13.75 3.41
C ASP A 50 -11.38 12.99 4.59
N GLU A 51 -12.02 11.94 5.10
CA GLU A 51 -11.47 11.12 6.19
C GLU A 51 -10.53 10.01 5.70
N LEU A 52 -10.49 9.72 4.39
CA LEU A 52 -9.66 8.67 3.83
C LEU A 52 -8.46 9.22 3.04
N ASN A 53 -7.28 9.05 3.61
CA ASN A 53 -6.02 9.33 2.91
C ASN A 53 -5.54 8.12 2.10
N LEU A 54 -5.63 8.22 0.77
CA LEU A 54 -5.01 7.27 -0.15
C LEU A 54 -3.58 7.68 -0.49
N VAL A 55 -2.60 6.90 -0.02
CA VAL A 55 -1.18 7.12 -0.33
C VAL A 55 -0.78 6.24 -1.52
N ASP A 56 -0.62 6.85 -2.70
CA ASP A 56 0.02 6.16 -3.83
C ASP A 56 1.53 6.06 -3.56
N SER A 57 2.04 4.84 -3.65
CA SER A 57 3.46 4.50 -3.48
C SER A 57 4.15 4.20 -4.81
N GLY A 58 3.52 4.60 -5.93
CA GLY A 58 3.97 4.36 -7.28
C GLY A 58 5.41 4.80 -7.54
N VAL A 59 6.07 4.06 -8.43
CA VAL A 59 7.50 4.23 -8.79
C VAL A 59 7.83 5.64 -9.31
N ARG A 60 6.85 6.42 -9.81
CA ARG A 60 7.08 7.77 -10.35
C ARG A 60 7.46 8.79 -9.26
N ASP A 61 6.95 8.64 -8.05
CA ASP A 61 7.22 9.57 -6.95
C ASP A 61 8.40 9.13 -6.08
N ASN A 62 8.97 7.96 -6.39
CA ASN A 62 10.09 7.39 -5.65
C ASN A 62 11.28 7.12 -6.56
N LEU A 63 12.15 8.13 -6.67
CA LEU A 63 13.40 8.08 -7.46
C LEU A 63 14.29 6.88 -7.08
N TYR A 64 14.27 6.44 -5.82
CA TYR A 64 15.04 5.27 -5.37
C TYR A 64 14.48 3.96 -5.95
N LEU A 65 13.15 3.81 -5.99
CA LEU A 65 12.51 2.66 -6.65
C LEU A 65 12.74 2.67 -8.16
N LEU A 66 12.71 3.85 -8.79
CA LEU A 66 12.94 3.99 -10.22
C LEU A 66 14.40 3.65 -10.59
N ALA A 67 15.36 4.18 -9.84
CA ALA A 67 16.77 3.85 -9.98
C ALA A 67 17.04 2.36 -9.70
N GLY A 68 16.43 1.81 -8.65
CA GLY A 68 16.53 0.38 -8.31
C GLY A 68 16.02 -0.50 -9.45
N ARG A 69 14.87 -0.19 -10.03
CA ARG A 69 14.30 -0.90 -11.18
C ARG A 69 15.22 -0.86 -12.40
N LEU A 70 15.82 0.30 -12.69
CA LEU A 70 16.72 0.47 -13.84
C LEU A 70 18.01 -0.35 -13.66
N LEU A 71 18.59 -0.34 -12.45
CA LEU A 71 19.84 -1.02 -12.15
C LEU A 71 19.66 -2.55 -12.01
N CYS A 72 18.51 -3.01 -11.53
CA CYS A 72 18.17 -4.44 -11.49
C CYS A 72 18.09 -5.08 -12.88
N GLY A 73 17.92 -4.29 -13.96
CA GLY A 73 17.97 -4.80 -15.34
C GLY A 73 19.35 -5.27 -15.80
N SER A 74 20.43 -4.91 -15.07
CA SER A 74 21.80 -5.30 -15.42
C SER A 74 22.36 -6.29 -14.40
N ARG A 75 22.91 -7.42 -14.89
CA ARG A 75 23.45 -8.51 -14.06
C ARG A 75 24.61 -8.08 -13.15
N PHE A 76 25.34 -7.02 -13.50
CA PHE A 76 26.46 -6.49 -12.71
C PHE A 76 26.02 -5.45 -11.66
N LEU A 77 24.94 -4.71 -11.94
CA LEU A 77 24.44 -3.63 -11.09
C LEU A 77 23.24 -4.06 -10.23
N ALA A 78 22.74 -5.29 -10.43
CA ALA A 78 21.66 -5.87 -9.65
C ALA A 78 21.79 -5.72 -8.13
N PRO A 79 22.95 -5.99 -7.47
CA PRO A 79 23.07 -5.80 -6.02
C PRO A 79 22.87 -4.34 -5.58
N LEU A 80 23.30 -3.37 -6.38
CA LEU A 80 23.04 -1.95 -6.14
C LEU A 80 21.58 -1.57 -6.44
N GLY A 81 20.98 -2.19 -7.45
CA GLY A 81 19.56 -2.03 -7.74
C GLY A 81 18.67 -2.51 -6.60
N TYR A 82 18.98 -3.65 -5.99
CA TYR A 82 18.26 -4.19 -4.84
C TYR A 82 18.36 -3.28 -3.61
N SER A 83 19.55 -2.73 -3.32
CA SER A 83 19.71 -1.82 -2.17
C SER A 83 18.96 -0.51 -2.37
N LEU A 84 18.96 0.04 -3.58
CA LEU A 84 18.19 1.24 -3.93
C LEU A 84 16.67 0.98 -3.87
N ALA A 85 16.21 -0.16 -4.39
CA ALA A 85 14.81 -0.55 -4.29
C ALA A 85 14.38 -0.72 -2.82
N ALA A 86 15.20 -1.38 -2.00
CA ALA A 86 14.95 -1.54 -0.57
C ALA A 86 14.89 -0.18 0.17
N ALA A 87 15.79 0.75 -0.15
CA ALA A 87 15.76 2.10 0.40
C ALA A 87 14.49 2.86 0.00
N GLY A 88 14.05 2.73 -1.25
CA GLY A 88 12.80 3.29 -1.73
C GLY A 88 11.58 2.73 -1.00
N ILE A 89 11.51 1.41 -0.83
CA ILE A 89 10.45 0.75 -0.05
C ILE A 89 10.46 1.22 1.40
N LYS A 90 11.63 1.27 2.04
CA LYS A 90 11.77 1.72 3.43
C LYS A 90 11.30 3.16 3.63
N LYS A 91 11.58 4.05 2.68
CA LYS A 91 11.11 5.45 2.71
C LYS A 91 9.57 5.53 2.69
N ILE A 92 8.93 4.77 1.81
CA ILE A 92 7.46 4.71 1.73
C ILE A 92 6.88 4.14 3.03
N TYR A 93 7.48 3.05 3.52
CA TYR A 93 7.01 2.37 4.72
C TYR A 93 7.14 3.25 5.97
N GLY A 94 8.16 4.11 6.04
CA GLY A 94 8.32 5.08 7.13
C GLY A 94 7.14 6.05 7.22
N ARG A 95 6.74 6.65 6.09
CA ARG A 95 5.58 7.56 6.05
C ARG A 95 4.27 6.84 6.37
N LEU A 96 4.10 5.61 5.88
CA LEU A 96 2.94 4.80 6.22
C LEU A 96 2.91 4.45 7.72
N ALA A 97 4.07 4.10 8.29
CA ALA A 97 4.19 3.80 9.71
C ALA A 97 3.90 5.02 10.59
N GLU A 98 4.35 6.22 10.17
CA GLU A 98 3.98 7.48 10.81
C GLU A 98 2.47 7.70 10.76
N LEU A 99 1.82 7.58 9.59
CA LEU A 99 0.36 7.71 9.47
C LEU A 99 -0.40 6.71 10.35
N VAL A 100 0.04 5.46 10.38
CA VAL A 100 -0.57 4.44 11.26
C VAL A 100 -0.36 4.78 12.73
N HIS A 101 0.82 5.29 13.09
CA HIS A 101 1.11 5.72 14.44
C HIS A 101 0.23 6.90 14.87
N ASP A 102 0.06 7.90 13.99
CA ASP A 102 -0.80 9.06 14.23
C ASP A 102 -2.27 8.66 14.41
N VAL A 103 -2.78 7.73 13.59
CA VAL A 103 -4.14 7.21 13.75
C VAL A 103 -4.29 6.46 15.09
N LYS A 104 -3.30 5.64 15.46
CA LYS A 104 -3.31 4.92 16.75
C LYS A 104 -3.26 5.86 17.94
N THR A 105 -2.43 6.91 17.91
CA THR A 105 -2.34 7.88 18.99
C THR A 105 -3.60 8.74 19.09
N VAL A 106 -4.19 9.19 17.97
CA VAL A 106 -5.49 9.89 17.98
C VAL A 106 -6.58 9.00 18.57
N ARG A 107 -6.64 7.71 18.20
CA ARG A 107 -7.61 6.75 18.75
C ARG A 107 -7.43 6.50 20.25
N SER A 108 -6.19 6.51 20.75
CA SER A 108 -5.90 6.39 22.19
C SER A 108 -6.26 7.63 23.03
N ASN A 109 -6.49 8.77 22.38
CA ASN A 109 -6.86 10.04 23.01
C ASN A 109 -8.37 10.35 22.92
N LEU A 110 -9.17 9.44 22.34
CA LEU A 110 -10.63 9.50 22.42
C LEU A 110 -11.09 8.87 23.74
N PRO A 111 -11.96 9.55 24.52
CA PRO A 111 -12.42 9.09 25.84
C PRO A 111 -13.26 7.82 25.79
#